data_AF-A0A4Y2KRK9-F1
#
_entry.id   AF-A0A4Y2KRK9-F1
#
_cell.length_a   1.000
_cell.length_b   1.000
_cell.length_c   1.000
_cell.angle_alpha   90.00
_cell.angle_beta   90.00
_cell.angle_gamma   90.00
#
_symmetry.space_group_name_H-M   'P 1'
#
loop_
_entity.id
_entity.type
_entity.pdbx_description
1 polymer ?
#
loop_
_entity_poly.entity_id
_entity_poly.type
_entity_poly.pdbx_seq_one_letter_code
_entity_poly.pdbx_strand_id
1 'polypeptide(L)'
;MRGLKAFLKDKRYDLIEEALNLQKTREEMGIPVVKRSVRRKKIMPGEKAADEPLTLDQELKRSMFECIGRFQQEIDTCCESMESVSDRFAILELSNLIETSETELPKFVQSLFENYNELSADGILTEIPRLRRFLKPPKFQKKILLVGLP
;
A
#
# COMPACT_ATOMS: atom_id res chain seq x y z
N MET A 1 -2.54 0.86 0.18
CA MET A 1 -1.28 1.06 -0.58
C MET A 1 -0.06 0.31 -0.01
N ARG A 2 0.07 0.16 1.33
CA ARG A 2 1.19 -0.59 1.96
C ARG A 2 1.43 -2.00 1.41
N GLY A 3 0.36 -2.78 1.21
CA GLY A 3 0.47 -4.14 0.64
C GLY A 3 1.04 -4.16 -0.78
N LEU A 4 0.59 -3.24 -1.65
CA LEU A 4 1.11 -3.12 -3.03
C LEU A 4 2.58 -2.68 -3.04
N LYS A 5 2.97 -1.74 -2.18
CA LYS A 5 4.36 -1.33 -1.96
C LYS A 5 5.24 -2.51 -1.54
N ALA A 6 4.78 -3.33 -0.60
CA ALA A 6 5.50 -4.52 -0.16
C ALA A 6 5.62 -5.56 -1.29
N PHE A 7 4.53 -5.80 -2.01
CA PHE A 7 4.47 -6.72 -3.14
C PHE A 7 5.50 -6.35 -4.23
N LEU A 8 5.54 -5.10 -4.67
CA LEU A 8 6.46 -4.68 -5.73
C LEU A 8 7.92 -4.73 -5.29
N LYS A 9 8.23 -4.43 -4.02
CA LYS A 9 9.59 -4.57 -3.48
C LYS A 9 10.07 -6.03 -3.51
N ASP A 10 9.19 -6.97 -3.17
CA ASP A 10 9.50 -8.39 -3.14
C ASP A 10 9.53 -9.00 -4.55
N LYS A 11 8.52 -8.71 -5.37
CA LYS A 11 8.23 -9.42 -6.62
C LYS A 11 8.73 -8.77 -7.90
N ARG A 12 9.38 -7.60 -7.86
CA ARG A 12 9.80 -6.90 -9.09
C ARG A 12 10.68 -7.74 -10.03
N TYR A 13 11.56 -8.57 -9.47
CA TYR A 13 12.45 -9.41 -10.28
C TYR A 13 11.67 -10.56 -10.91
N ASP A 14 10.92 -11.30 -10.08
CA ASP A 14 10.05 -12.39 -10.52
C ASP A 14 9.10 -11.94 -11.64
N LEU A 15 8.44 -10.79 -11.45
CA LEU A 15 7.49 -10.22 -12.41
C LEU A 15 8.14 -9.94 -13.78
N ILE A 16 9.38 -9.43 -13.76
CA ILE A 16 10.11 -9.11 -15.01
C ILE A 16 10.59 -10.39 -15.68
N GLU A 17 11.13 -11.35 -14.94
CA GLU A 17 11.55 -12.64 -15.50
C GLU A 17 10.36 -13.41 -16.10
N GLU A 18 9.23 -13.45 -15.40
CA GLU A 18 8.03 -14.13 -15.85
C GLU A 18 7.47 -13.49 -17.13
N ALA A 19 7.49 -12.15 -17.21
CA ALA A 19 7.08 -11.44 -18.42
C ALA A 19 8.02 -11.67 -19.61
N LEU A 20 9.34 -11.72 -19.39
CA LEU A 20 10.31 -12.06 -20.44
C LEU A 20 10.16 -13.51 -20.92
N ASN A 21 9.91 -14.45 -20.00
CA ASN A 21 9.65 -15.85 -20.37
C ASN A 21 8.35 -16.01 -21.14
N LEU A 22 7.30 -15.26 -20.77
CA LEU A 22 6.05 -15.24 -21.52
C LEU A 22 6.26 -14.71 -22.94
N GLN A 23 7.13 -13.71 -23.11
CA GLN A 23 7.49 -13.23 -24.45
C GLN A 23 8.20 -14.31 -25.27
N LYS A 24 9.19 -15.01 -24.70
CA LYS A 24 9.88 -16.12 -25.39
C LYS A 24 8.91 -17.22 -25.81
N THR A 25 8.03 -17.63 -24.90
CA THR A 25 7.00 -18.65 -25.16
C THR A 25 6.06 -18.21 -26.30
N ARG A 26 5.71 -16.91 -26.36
CA ARG A 26 4.88 -16.35 -27.42
C ARG A 26 5.59 -16.38 -28.78
N GLU A 27 6.88 -16.08 -28.81
CA GLU A 27 7.71 -16.15 -30.03
C GLU A 27 7.86 -17.60 -30.52
N GLU A 28 8.05 -18.56 -29.62
CA GLU A 28 8.08 -20.00 -29.94
C GLU A 28 6.77 -20.50 -30.55
N MET A 29 5.62 -19.99 -30.06
CA MET A 29 4.30 -20.30 -30.62
C MET A 29 4.00 -19.58 -31.96
N GLY A 30 4.98 -18.87 -32.54
CA GLY A 30 4.82 -18.16 -33.81
C GLY A 30 3.89 -16.96 -33.75
N ILE A 31 3.52 -16.49 -32.55
CA ILE A 31 2.64 -15.34 -32.38
C ILE A 31 3.51 -14.08 -32.50
N PRO A 32 3.25 -13.21 -33.48
CA PRO A 32 4.10 -12.05 -33.70
C PRO A 32 4.07 -11.13 -32.47
N VAL A 33 5.24 -10.93 -31.87
CA VAL A 33 5.47 -9.82 -30.94
C VAL A 33 5.67 -8.59 -31.81
N VAL A 34 4.79 -7.60 -31.69
CA VAL A 34 4.95 -6.32 -32.39
C VAL A 34 6.22 -5.67 -31.85
N LYS A 35 7.32 -5.81 -32.60
CA LYS A 35 8.59 -5.14 -32.31
C LYS A 35 8.35 -3.65 -32.51
N ARG A 36 7.96 -2.94 -31.44
CA ARG A 36 7.98 -1.47 -31.45
C ARG A 36 9.42 -1.07 -31.77
N SER A 37 9.61 -0.29 -32.83
CA SER A 37 10.92 0.28 -33.13
C SER A 37 11.31 1.19 -31.97
N VAL A 38 12.15 0.70 -31.06
CA VAL A 38 12.77 1.55 -30.05
C VAL A 38 13.64 2.53 -30.83
N ARG A 39 13.30 3.81 -30.76
CA ARG A 39 13.99 4.87 -31.49
C ARG A 39 15.39 5.00 -30.90
N ARG A 40 16.35 4.25 -31.46
CA ARG A 40 17.76 4.36 -31.08
C ARG A 40 18.19 5.81 -31.26
N LYS A 41 18.73 6.42 -30.19
CA LYS A 41 19.39 7.73 -30.30
C LYS A 41 20.50 7.61 -31.35
N LYS A 42 20.53 8.52 -32.33
CA LYS A 42 21.66 8.62 -33.27
C LYS A 42 22.89 9.07 -32.47
N ILE A 43 23.94 8.26 -32.48
CA ILE A 43 25.26 8.59 -31.95
C ILE A 43 25.87 9.65 -32.88
N MET A 44 26.39 10.73 -32.31
CA MET A 44 26.98 11.84 -33.08
C MET A 44 28.47 11.58 -33.38
N PRO A 45 29.04 12.13 -34.47
CA PRO A 45 30.47 12.00 -34.74
C PRO A 45 31.30 12.66 -33.61
N GLY A 46 32.06 11.85 -32.87
CA GLY A 46 32.89 12.29 -31.73
C GLY A 46 32.44 11.77 -30.36
N GLU A 47 31.27 11.14 -30.27
CA GLU A 47 30.81 10.45 -29.06
C GLU A 47 31.60 9.14 -28.91
N LYS A 48 32.38 8.99 -27.83
CA LYS A 48 33.06 7.72 -27.52
C LYS A 48 32.02 6.61 -27.50
N ALA A 49 32.26 5.53 -28.24
CA ALA A 49 31.38 4.37 -28.22
C ALA A 49 31.12 3.99 -26.76
N ALA A 50 29.87 4.13 -26.33
CA ALA A 50 29.42 3.50 -25.10
C ALA A 50 29.66 1.99 -25.22
N ASP A 51 29.72 1.32 -24.07
CA ASP A 51 29.83 -0.13 -23.95
C ASP A 51 28.95 -0.88 -24.96
N GLU A 52 29.37 -2.09 -25.30
CA GLU A 52 28.74 -2.98 -26.28
C GLU A 52 27.20 -2.84 -26.31
N PRO A 53 26.58 -2.61 -27.49
CA PRO A 53 25.16 -2.33 -27.58
C PRO A 53 24.34 -3.44 -26.89
N LEU A 54 23.51 -3.06 -25.91
CA LEU A 54 22.63 -4.00 -25.24
C LEU A 54 21.75 -4.74 -26.26
N THR A 55 21.59 -6.04 -26.04
CA THR A 55 20.63 -6.83 -26.79
C THR A 55 19.21 -6.31 -26.54
N LEU A 56 18.29 -6.56 -27.48
CA LEU A 56 16.90 -6.13 -27.34
C LEU A 56 16.26 -6.65 -26.04
N ASP A 57 16.59 -7.87 -25.62
CA ASP A 57 16.10 -8.49 -24.39
C ASP A 57 16.61 -7.75 -23.14
N GLN A 58 17.88 -7.34 -23.16
CA GLN A 58 18.47 -6.54 -22.08
C GLN A 58 17.91 -5.12 -22.02
N GLU A 59 17.67 -4.49 -23.17
CA GLU A 59 17.07 -3.16 -23.24
C GLU A 59 15.61 -3.18 -22.74
N LEU A 60 14.85 -4.22 -23.11
CA LEU A 60 13.50 -4.44 -22.61
C LEU A 60 13.49 -4.66 -21.10
N LYS A 61 14.33 -5.58 -20.60
CA LYS A 61 14.49 -5.85 -19.16
C LYS A 61 14.80 -4.57 -18.39
N ARG A 62 15.76 -3.77 -18.88
CA ARG A 62 16.11 -2.47 -18.29
C ARG A 62 14.92 -1.52 -18.28
N SER A 63 14.20 -1.41 -19.40
CA SER A 63 13.03 -0.53 -19.52
C SER A 63 11.92 -0.93 -18.54
N MET A 64 11.67 -2.23 -18.37
CA MET A 64 10.68 -2.74 -17.41
C MET A 64 11.07 -2.41 -15.96
N PHE A 65 12.34 -2.59 -15.59
CA PHE A 65 12.84 -2.17 -14.27
C PHE A 65 12.66 -0.67 -14.04
N GLU A 66 12.94 0.15 -15.05
CA GLU A 66 12.77 1.60 -14.95
C GLU A 66 11.29 1.99 -14.79
N CYS A 67 10.39 1.31 -15.49
CA CYS A 67 8.94 1.49 -15.35
C CYS A 67 8.45 1.11 -13.95
N ILE A 68 8.83 -0.07 -13.44
CA ILE A 68 8.46 -0.50 -12.08
C ILE A 68 9.08 0.44 -11.03
N GLY A 69 10.32 0.90 -11.24
CA GLY A 69 10.97 1.87 -10.37
C GLY A 69 10.21 3.19 -10.27
N ARG A 70 9.78 3.75 -11.40
CA ARG A 70 8.93 4.95 -11.44
C ARG A 70 7.59 4.71 -10.75
N PHE A 71 6.96 3.57 -10.99
CA PHE A 71 5.68 3.23 -10.35
C PHE A 71 5.82 3.05 -8.83
N GLN A 72 6.92 2.44 -8.38
CA GLN A 72 7.25 2.32 -6.96
C GLN A 72 7.43 3.68 -6.30
N GLN A 73 8.14 4.60 -6.97
CA GLN A 73 8.32 5.98 -6.48
C GLN A 73 6.99 6.73 -6.38
N GLU A 74 6.09 6.55 -7.35
CA GLU A 74 4.74 7.13 -7.30
C GLU A 74 3.94 6.58 -6.12
N ILE A 75 3.99 5.26 -5.90
CA ILE A 75 3.34 4.63 -4.74
C ILE A 75 3.93 5.14 -3.43
N ASP A 76 5.25 5.31 -3.35
CA ASP A 76 5.92 5.81 -2.15
C ASP A 76 5.46 7.25 -1.86
N THR A 77 5.52 8.13 -2.86
CA THR A 77 5.03 9.52 -2.76
C THR A 77 3.55 9.58 -2.36
N CYS A 78 2.71 8.73 -2.94
CA CYS A 78 1.29 8.66 -2.63
C CYS A 78 1.01 8.12 -1.22
N CYS A 79 1.77 7.13 -0.74
CA CYS A 79 1.66 6.64 0.63
C CYS A 79 2.04 7.75 1.63
N GLU A 80 3.18 8.41 1.40
CA GLU A 80 3.68 9.48 2.27
C GLU A 80 2.71 10.67 2.30
N SER A 81 2.16 11.05 1.15
CA SER A 81 1.18 12.14 1.10
C SER A 81 -0.09 11.77 1.86
N MET A 82 -0.58 10.53 1.73
CA MET A 82 -1.77 10.07 2.45
C MET A 82 -1.54 9.94 3.95
N GLU A 83 -0.36 9.46 4.38
CA GLU A 83 0.05 9.43 5.79
C GLU A 83 0.14 10.87 6.34
N SER A 84 0.70 11.82 5.58
CA SER A 84 0.76 13.23 6.00
C SER A 84 -0.62 13.89 6.12
N VAL A 85 -1.58 13.52 5.27
CA VAL A 85 -2.98 13.95 5.38
C VAL A 85 -3.62 13.31 6.61
N SER A 86 -3.37 12.01 6.84
CA SER A 86 -3.85 11.32 8.04
C SER A 86 -3.37 11.97 9.33
N ASP A 87 -2.08 12.31 9.39
CA ASP A 87 -1.45 12.97 10.54
C ASP A 87 -2.01 14.38 10.74
N ARG A 88 -2.13 15.17 9.66
CA ARG A 88 -2.60 16.57 9.73
C ARG A 88 -4.07 16.69 10.08
N PHE A 89 -4.89 15.81 9.51
CA PHE A 89 -6.33 15.86 9.73
C PHE A 89 -6.74 14.96 10.90
N ALA A 90 -5.80 14.30 11.59
CA ALA A 90 -6.10 13.29 12.61
C ALA A 90 -7.28 12.41 12.15
N ILE A 91 -7.19 11.90 10.89
CA ILE A 91 -8.31 11.21 10.23
C ILE A 91 -8.87 10.22 11.25
N LEU A 92 -10.16 10.40 11.54
CA LEU A 92 -10.90 9.67 12.55
C LEU A 92 -10.89 8.17 12.23
N GLU A 93 -9.81 7.48 12.61
CA GLU A 93 -9.83 6.04 12.76
C GLU A 93 -10.72 5.76 13.97
N LEU A 94 -11.98 5.48 13.69
CA LEU A 94 -12.99 5.20 14.71
C LEU A 94 -12.55 4.04 15.62
N SER A 95 -11.75 3.10 15.11
CA SER A 95 -11.09 2.06 15.91
C SER A 95 -10.21 2.66 17.00
N ASN A 96 -9.34 3.61 16.66
CA ASN A 96 -8.45 4.26 17.63
C ASN A 96 -9.26 5.02 18.68
N LEU A 97 -10.34 5.71 18.27
CA LEU A 97 -11.22 6.40 19.21
C LEU A 97 -11.93 5.43 20.17
N ILE A 98 -12.36 4.27 19.68
CA ILE A 98 -12.98 3.23 20.51
C ILE A 98 -11.96 2.51 21.40
N GLU A 99 -10.72 2.32 20.95
CA GLU A 99 -9.66 1.58 21.66
C GLU A 99 -8.82 2.44 22.62
N THR A 100 -8.83 3.77 22.47
CA THR A 100 -8.07 4.70 23.34
C THR A 100 -8.39 4.50 24.83
N SER A 101 -7.41 4.70 25.71
CA SER A 101 -7.66 4.62 27.15
C SER A 101 -8.59 5.76 27.62
N GLU A 102 -9.32 5.57 28.74
CA GLU A 102 -10.12 6.65 29.34
C GLU A 102 -9.28 7.89 29.69
N THR A 103 -7.99 7.71 29.98
CA THR A 103 -7.05 8.78 30.30
C THR A 103 -6.52 9.53 29.08
N GLU A 104 -6.51 8.91 27.90
CA GLU A 104 -6.05 9.52 26.65
C GLU A 104 -7.19 10.05 25.79
N LEU A 105 -8.41 9.55 26.00
CA LEU A 105 -9.61 9.98 25.29
C LEU A 105 -9.80 11.51 25.32
N PRO A 106 -9.63 12.23 26.45
CA PRO A 106 -9.76 13.69 26.45
C PRO A 106 -8.73 14.40 25.56
N LYS A 107 -7.48 13.91 25.51
CA LYS A 107 -6.43 14.48 24.67
C LYS A 107 -6.74 14.26 23.18
N PHE A 108 -7.27 13.08 22.86
CA PHE A 108 -7.69 12.73 21.50
C PHE A 108 -8.89 13.56 21.05
N VAL A 109 -9.90 13.73 21.91
CA VAL A 109 -11.07 14.57 21.64
C VAL A 109 -10.67 16.04 21.48
N GLN A 110 -9.75 16.54 22.30
CA GLN A 110 -9.23 17.90 22.18
C GLN A 110 -8.56 18.12 20.82
N SER A 111 -7.69 17.19 20.38
CA SER A 111 -7.06 17.25 19.06
C SER A 111 -8.10 17.18 17.92
N LEU A 112 -9.15 16.36 18.07
CA LEU A 112 -10.25 16.32 17.11
C LEU A 112 -11.02 17.64 17.04
N PHE A 113 -11.32 18.24 18.19
CA PHE A 113 -12.02 19.50 18.27
C PHE A 113 -11.24 20.63 17.58
N GLU A 114 -9.92 20.70 17.78
CA GLU A 114 -9.04 21.68 17.14
C GLU A 114 -8.99 21.53 15.61
N ASN A 115 -9.14 20.31 15.10
CA ASN A 115 -9.10 20.01 13.66
C ASN A 115 -10.48 20.09 12.98
N TYR A 116 -11.56 19.79 13.72
CA TYR A 116 -12.92 19.67 13.20
C TYR A 116 -13.91 20.40 14.12
N ASN A 117 -13.88 21.73 14.10
CA ASN A 117 -14.71 22.64 14.93
C ASN A 117 -16.25 22.38 14.93
N GLU A 118 -16.74 21.40 14.16
CA GLU A 118 -18.13 20.95 14.09
C GLU A 118 -18.48 19.88 15.14
N LEU A 119 -17.49 19.21 15.71
CA LEU A 119 -17.70 18.10 16.66
C LEU A 119 -17.90 18.61 18.08
N SER A 120 -18.93 18.12 18.78
CA SER A 120 -19.11 18.39 20.21
C SER A 120 -18.17 17.53 21.04
N ALA A 121 -17.20 18.16 21.72
CA ALA A 121 -16.26 17.46 22.61
C ALA A 121 -17.01 16.68 23.71
N ASP A 122 -17.97 17.33 24.38
CA ASP A 122 -18.79 16.69 25.42
C ASP A 122 -19.65 15.54 24.87
N GLY A 123 -20.19 15.71 23.66
CA GLY A 123 -20.93 14.66 22.95
C GLY A 123 -20.06 13.42 22.71
N ILE A 124 -18.83 13.60 22.23
CA ILE A 124 -17.92 12.48 21.97
C ILE A 124 -17.46 11.84 23.29
N LEU A 125 -17.11 12.63 24.30
CA LEU A 125 -16.68 12.12 25.61
C LEU A 125 -17.76 11.29 26.31
N THR A 126 -19.03 11.57 26.07
CA THR A 126 -20.15 10.81 26.64
C THR A 126 -20.53 9.59 25.79
N GLU A 127 -20.39 9.66 24.47
CA GLU A 127 -20.82 8.58 23.58
C GLU A 127 -19.79 7.45 23.44
N ILE A 128 -18.49 7.75 23.47
CA ILE A 128 -17.44 6.72 23.37
C ILE A 128 -17.50 5.67 24.50
N PRO A 129 -17.65 6.05 25.79
CA PRO A 129 -17.86 5.06 26.85
C PRO A 129 -19.11 4.20 26.66
N ARG A 130 -20.19 4.76 26.09
CA ARG A 130 -21.41 4.00 25.79
C ARG A 130 -21.14 2.96 24.70
N LEU A 131 -20.53 3.37 23.59
CA LEU A 131 -20.17 2.47 22.49
C LEU A 131 -19.23 1.35 22.95
N ARG A 132 -18.23 1.64 23.79
CA ARG A 132 -17.36 0.61 24.39
C ARG A 132 -18.12 -0.43 25.21
N ARG A 133 -19.18 -0.02 25.93
CA ARG A 133 -20.05 -0.96 26.68
C ARG A 133 -20.86 -1.83 25.73
N PHE A 134 -21.38 -1.27 24.64
CA PHE A 134 -22.12 -2.02 23.63
C PHE A 134 -21.25 -3.01 22.86
N LEU A 135 -20.02 -2.60 22.50
CA LEU A 135 -19.07 -3.43 21.76
C LEU A 135 -18.35 -4.45 22.63
N LYS A 136 -18.43 -4.32 23.96
CA LYS A 136 -17.85 -5.30 24.88
C LYS A 136 -18.57 -6.64 24.67
N PRO A 137 -17.87 -7.73 24.31
CA PRO A 137 -18.52 -9.01 24.12
C PRO A 137 -19.17 -9.43 25.44
N PRO A 138 -20.40 -10.01 25.40
CA PRO A 138 -21.01 -10.54 26.59
C PRO A 138 -20.09 -11.60 27.20
N LYS A 139 -19.80 -11.47 28.48
CA LYS A 139 -19.13 -12.53 29.25
C LYS A 139 -20.09 -13.72 29.30
N PHE A 140 -20.02 -14.63 28.32
CA PHE A 140 -20.63 -15.94 28.45
C PHE A 140 -19.96 -16.63 29.65
N GLN A 141 -20.64 -16.66 30.79
CA GLN A 141 -20.23 -17.51 31.89
C GLN A 141 -20.42 -18.96 31.45
N LYS A 142 -19.34 -19.62 31.02
CA LYS A 142 -19.23 -21.09 30.97
C LYS A 142 -19.21 -21.64 32.40
N LYS A 143 -20.30 -21.50 33.13
CA LYS A 143 -20.57 -22.26 34.35
C LYS A 143 -21.96 -22.84 34.18
N ILE A 144 -22.07 -24.15 34.39
CA ILE A 144 -23.24 -25.02 34.14
C ILE A 144 -23.24 -25.65 32.73
N LEU A 145 -22.34 -26.60 32.51
CA LEU A 145 -22.54 -27.79 31.67
C LEU A 145 -21.47 -28.82 32.07
N LEU A 146 -21.50 -29.20 33.35
CA LEU A 146 -20.70 -30.29 33.90
C LEU A 146 -21.42 -30.85 35.12
N VAL A 147 -22.71 -31.16 34.95
CA VAL A 147 -23.44 -32.04 35.86
C VAL A 147 -24.29 -32.96 34.99
N GLY A 148 -23.88 -34.22 34.94
CA GLY A 148 -24.74 -35.35 34.62
C GLY A 148 -25.02 -35.59 33.14
N LEU A 149 -24.17 -36.41 32.50
CA LEU A 149 -24.67 -37.41 31.56
C LEU A 149 -24.37 -38.78 32.20
N PRO A 150 -25.37 -39.68 32.29
CA PRO A 150 -25.20 -41.05 32.80
C PRO A 150 -24.32 -41.90 31.88
#